data_AF-V5FQU9-F1
#
_entry.id   AF-V5FQU9-F1
#
_cell.length_a   1.000
_cell.length_b   1.000
_cell.length_c   1.000
_cell.angle_alpha   90.00
_cell.angle_beta   90.00
_cell.angle_gamma   90.00
#
_symmetry.space_group_name_H-M   'P 1'
#
loop_
_entity.id
_entity.type
_entity.pdbx_description
1 polymer ?
#
loop_
_entity_poly.entity_id
_entity_poly.type
_entity_poly.pdbx_seq_one_letter_code
_entity_poly.pdbx_strand_id
1 'polypeptide(L)'
;MAHIEEDRLDRLRAEVENIVSTLRAQHDGGNTSDELLHGARRIIAFVDSAPISQEPRIERKQLELIEALQRLAYHDADSGGVKDVAEWCMQKWLGVLEKDPENWRALEGLGHAWLFKSQVSLAKIHSKEESPVSTMDWPRPASGEHHSSMDDESVLHGADYVEARGTLQPSTEYFSRAVRAAEKKNELTGELLALAAESFMSLGNVSYPGTRIQHFTQAIEYLRMAEAIPGYSLPTHLSQYLQEYGPLIP
;
A
#
# COMPACT_ATOMS: atom_id res chain seq x y z
N MET A 1 33.30 12.99 -3.92
CA MET A 1 32.03 13.75 -3.97
C MET A 1 30.84 12.81 -3.79
N ALA A 2 30.72 11.72 -4.55
CA ALA A 2 29.66 10.70 -4.39
C ALA A 2 29.46 10.19 -2.94
N HIS A 3 30.53 9.78 -2.23
CA HIS A 3 30.41 9.32 -0.83
C HIS A 3 29.81 10.37 0.13
N ILE A 4 30.12 11.66 -0.06
CA ILE A 4 29.58 12.73 0.79
C ILE A 4 28.07 12.91 0.54
N GLU A 5 27.65 12.69 -0.71
CA GLU A 5 26.25 12.75 -1.11
C GLU A 5 25.47 11.53 -0.61
N GLU A 6 26.04 10.31 -0.70
CA GLU A 6 25.47 9.09 -0.10
C GLU A 6 25.22 9.27 1.40
N ASP A 7 26.25 9.67 2.15
CA ASP A 7 26.16 9.89 3.60
C ASP A 7 25.11 10.95 3.95
N ARG A 8 24.93 11.94 3.07
CA ARG A 8 23.92 12.99 3.26
C ARG A 8 22.51 12.44 3.04
N LEU A 9 22.28 11.66 1.99
CA LEU A 9 21.00 11.03 1.73
C LEU A 9 20.61 10.05 2.85
N ASP A 10 21.57 9.29 3.37
CA ASP A 10 21.35 8.38 4.50
C ASP A 10 20.94 9.12 5.78
N ARG A 11 21.59 10.26 6.08
CA ARG A 11 21.18 11.11 7.21
C ARG A 11 19.76 11.65 7.06
N LEU A 12 19.41 12.13 5.85
CA LEU A 12 18.06 12.64 5.59
C LEU A 12 17.00 11.54 5.70
N ARG A 13 17.30 10.33 5.22
CA ARG A 13 16.41 9.18 5.35
C ARG A 13 16.18 8.83 6.83
N ALA A 14 17.25 8.77 7.62
CA ALA A 14 17.14 8.51 9.06
C ALA A 14 16.36 9.61 9.80
N GLU A 15 16.47 10.87 9.38
CA GLU A 15 15.67 11.98 9.92
C GLU A 15 14.18 11.79 9.60
N VAL A 16 13.83 11.43 8.36
CA VAL A 16 12.44 11.10 7.98
C VAL A 16 11.91 9.93 8.81
N GLU A 17 12.68 8.85 8.97
CA GLU A 17 12.27 7.68 9.77
C GLU A 17 12.03 8.04 11.25
N ASN A 18 12.84 8.93 11.81
CA ASN A 18 12.65 9.45 13.17
C ASN A 18 11.38 10.32 13.28
N ILE A 19 11.09 11.13 12.26
CA ILE A 19 9.83 11.87 12.20
C ILE A 19 8.65 10.91 12.19
N VAL A 20 8.68 9.86 11.36
CA VAL A 20 7.61 8.86 11.28
C VAL A 20 7.39 8.14 12.61
N SER A 21 8.46 7.70 13.27
CA SER A 21 8.35 7.00 14.56
C SER A 21 7.78 7.93 15.64
N THR A 22 8.16 9.20 15.65
CA THR A 22 7.65 10.20 16.58
C THR A 22 6.17 10.49 16.34
N LEU A 23 5.76 10.67 15.08
CA LEU A 23 4.35 10.90 14.72
C LEU A 23 3.46 9.71 15.14
N ARG A 24 3.90 8.47 14.89
CA ARG A 24 3.15 7.26 15.27
C ARG A 24 3.05 7.05 16.78
N ALA A 25 4.02 7.53 17.55
CA ALA A 25 4.02 7.42 19.01
C ALA A 25 3.14 8.48 19.69
N GLN A 26 2.73 9.53 18.96
CA GLN A 26 1.91 10.61 19.51
C GLN A 26 0.42 10.35 19.29
N HIS A 27 -0.35 10.44 20.37
CA HIS A 27 -1.81 10.31 20.33
C HIS A 27 -2.57 11.65 20.38
N ASP A 28 -1.92 12.79 20.70
CA ASP A 28 -2.68 14.04 21.00
C ASP A 28 -1.89 15.38 20.83
N GLY A 29 -1.00 15.51 19.83
CA GLY A 29 0.00 16.61 19.77
C GLY A 29 0.03 17.46 18.49
N GLY A 30 -0.97 18.31 18.25
CA GLY A 30 -1.08 19.13 17.03
C GLY A 30 0.16 20.00 16.72
N ASN A 31 0.66 20.79 17.68
CA ASN A 31 1.79 21.70 17.44
C ASN A 31 3.11 20.98 17.11
N THR A 32 3.38 19.84 17.74
CA THR A 32 4.61 19.06 17.49
C THR A 32 4.54 18.34 16.14
N SER A 33 3.35 17.86 15.75
CA SER A 33 3.13 17.29 14.43
C SER A 33 3.43 18.30 13.31
N ASP A 34 2.97 19.54 13.46
CA ASP A 34 3.20 20.59 12.45
C ASP A 34 4.69 20.92 12.28
N GLU A 35 5.46 20.99 13.37
CA GLU A 35 6.91 21.19 13.34
C GLU A 35 7.64 20.04 12.64
N LEU A 36 7.26 18.80 12.94
CA LEU A 36 7.81 17.60 12.32
C LEU A 36 7.51 17.55 10.81
N LEU A 37 6.28 17.86 10.41
CA LEU A 37 5.89 17.93 8.99
C LEU A 37 6.58 19.09 8.26
N HIS A 38 6.82 20.21 8.94
CA HIS A 38 7.63 21.28 8.38
C HIS A 38 9.08 20.82 8.14
N GLY A 39 9.65 20.03 9.03
CA GLY A 39 10.94 19.35 8.83
C GLY A 39 10.96 18.49 7.57
N ALA A 40 9.97 17.61 7.41
CA ALA A 40 9.85 16.76 6.23
C ALA A 40 9.75 17.56 4.91
N ARG A 41 9.00 18.68 4.90
CA ARG A 41 8.89 19.57 3.73
C ARG A 41 10.21 20.24 3.37
N ARG A 42 11.06 20.55 4.35
CA ARG A 42 12.42 21.06 4.08
C ARG A 42 13.30 20.00 3.43
N ILE A 43 13.15 18.73 3.82
CA ILE A 43 13.84 17.61 3.18
C ILE A 43 13.36 17.47 1.73
N ILE A 44 12.04 17.55 1.47
CA ILE A 44 11.48 17.58 0.11
C ILE A 44 12.10 18.71 -0.73
N ALA A 45 12.11 19.95 -0.22
CA ALA A 45 12.68 21.08 -0.93
C ALA A 45 14.17 20.87 -1.27
N PHE A 46 14.91 20.17 -0.40
CA PHE A 46 16.28 19.77 -0.69
C PHE A 46 16.35 18.72 -1.81
N VAL A 47 15.52 17.67 -1.76
CA VAL A 47 15.48 16.64 -2.80
C VAL A 47 15.07 17.23 -4.15
N ASP A 48 14.17 18.21 -4.18
CA ASP A 48 13.76 18.92 -5.40
C ASP A 48 14.86 19.76 -6.02
N SER A 49 15.84 20.21 -5.23
CA SER A 49 16.96 21.00 -5.75
C SER A 49 17.93 20.21 -6.64
N ALA A 50 17.83 18.87 -6.64
CA ALA A 50 18.68 17.98 -7.43
C ALA A 50 17.83 17.01 -8.27
N PRO A 51 18.13 16.84 -9.57
CA PRO A 51 17.48 15.79 -10.35
C PRO A 51 17.88 14.40 -9.82
N ILE A 52 17.06 13.40 -10.14
CA ILE A 52 17.40 12.00 -9.89
C ILE A 52 18.69 11.66 -10.64
N SER A 53 19.68 11.18 -9.91
CA SER A 53 21.01 10.86 -10.41
C SER A 53 20.94 9.71 -11.41
N GLN A 54 21.87 9.71 -12.37
CA GLN A 54 22.09 8.58 -13.28
C GLN A 54 23.12 7.59 -12.70
N GLU A 55 23.75 7.94 -11.57
CA GLU A 55 24.65 7.05 -10.86
C GLU A 55 23.83 6.06 -10.01
N PRO A 56 23.88 4.74 -10.28
CA PRO A 56 22.96 3.77 -9.68
C PRO A 56 22.97 3.74 -8.14
N ARG A 57 24.11 4.04 -7.52
CA ARG A 57 24.24 4.07 -6.06
C ARG A 57 23.51 5.25 -5.44
N ILE A 58 23.66 6.44 -6.02
CA ILE A 58 22.99 7.67 -5.59
C ILE A 58 21.51 7.60 -5.91
N GLU A 59 21.15 7.13 -7.10
CA GLU A 59 19.76 6.92 -7.51
C GLU A 59 19.04 6.05 -6.49
N ARG A 60 19.59 4.87 -6.16
CA ARG A 60 19.00 3.98 -5.15
C ARG A 60 18.75 4.68 -3.81
N LYS A 61 19.69 5.49 -3.33
CA LYS A 61 19.53 6.27 -2.09
C LYS A 61 18.44 7.33 -2.19
N GLN A 62 18.30 7.98 -3.35
CA GLN A 62 17.20 8.91 -3.61
C GLN A 62 15.85 8.20 -3.62
N LEU A 63 15.75 7.01 -4.24
CA LEU A 63 14.52 6.21 -4.24
C LEU A 63 14.15 5.75 -2.82
N GLU A 64 15.13 5.26 -2.04
CA GLU A 64 14.93 4.90 -0.63
C GLU A 64 14.44 6.09 0.22
N LEU A 65 14.90 7.31 -0.07
CA LEU A 65 14.43 8.53 0.60
C LEU A 65 13.00 8.91 0.19
N ILE A 66 12.64 8.80 -1.10
CA ILE A 66 11.28 9.02 -1.57
C ILE A 66 10.33 8.01 -0.93
N GLU A 67 10.75 6.75 -0.79
CA GLU A 67 9.99 5.70 -0.10
C GLU A 67 9.78 6.04 1.38
N ALA A 68 10.81 6.49 2.09
CA ALA A 68 10.69 6.93 3.49
C ALA A 68 9.71 8.11 3.63
N LEU A 69 9.78 9.10 2.72
CA LEU A 69 8.85 10.23 2.69
C LEU A 69 7.42 9.77 2.37
N GLN A 70 7.24 8.74 1.54
CA GLN A 70 5.93 8.17 1.27
C GLN A 70 5.34 7.49 2.51
N ARG A 71 6.15 6.74 3.28
CA ARG A 71 5.70 6.15 4.56
C ARG A 71 5.32 7.24 5.57
N LEU A 72 6.00 8.39 5.53
CA LEU A 72 5.63 9.57 6.32
C LEU A 72 4.30 10.17 5.85
N ALA A 73 4.12 10.32 4.55
CA ALA A 73 2.89 10.83 3.97
C ALA A 73 1.68 10.01 4.41
N TYR A 74 1.84 8.69 4.53
CA TYR A 74 0.78 7.76 4.90
C TYR A 74 0.96 7.18 6.32
N HIS A 75 1.54 7.94 7.25
CA HIS A 75 1.71 7.48 8.63
C HIS A 75 0.36 7.21 9.35
N ASP A 76 -0.69 7.93 8.94
CA ASP A 76 -2.09 7.73 9.31
C ASP A 76 -2.94 7.64 8.03
N ALA A 77 -2.82 6.51 7.33
CA ALA A 77 -3.48 6.30 6.04
C ALA A 77 -5.01 6.26 6.15
N ASP A 78 -5.54 5.80 7.29
CA ASP A 78 -6.98 5.67 7.53
C ASP A 78 -7.68 7.04 7.61
N SER A 79 -6.98 8.06 8.11
CA SER A 79 -7.44 9.46 8.10
C SER A 79 -7.07 10.23 6.81
N GLY A 80 -6.38 9.59 5.87
CA GLY A 80 -6.00 10.15 4.57
C GLY A 80 -4.61 10.79 4.49
N GLY A 81 -3.81 10.72 5.57
CA GLY A 81 -2.41 11.12 5.58
C GLY A 81 -2.12 12.60 5.27
N VAL A 82 -0.87 12.88 4.91
CA VAL A 82 -0.32 14.20 4.59
C VAL A 82 -0.33 14.39 3.07
N LYS A 83 -1.41 15.00 2.56
CA LYS A 83 -1.74 15.05 1.13
C LYS A 83 -0.65 15.65 0.24
N ASP A 84 -0.05 16.76 0.65
CA ASP A 84 0.95 17.45 -0.17
C ASP A 84 2.24 16.62 -0.33
N VAL A 85 2.66 15.92 0.74
CA VAL A 85 3.79 14.98 0.70
C VAL A 85 3.45 13.77 -0.17
N ALA A 86 2.24 13.23 -0.06
CA ALA A 86 1.78 12.10 -0.86
C ALA A 86 1.74 12.42 -2.36
N GLU A 87 1.21 13.60 -2.73
CA GLU A 87 1.19 14.09 -4.11
C GLU A 87 2.61 14.26 -4.67
N TRP A 88 3.52 14.82 -3.87
CA TRP A 88 4.92 14.94 -4.26
C TRP A 88 5.57 13.57 -4.51
N CYS A 89 5.37 12.59 -3.62
CA CYS A 89 5.90 11.24 -3.82
C CYS A 89 5.40 10.60 -5.12
N MET A 90 4.10 10.71 -5.41
CA MET A 90 3.53 10.20 -6.67
C MET A 90 4.17 10.85 -7.90
N GLN A 91 4.35 12.17 -7.88
CA GLN A 91 5.02 12.90 -8.97
C GLN A 91 6.47 12.44 -9.16
N LYS A 92 7.19 12.19 -8.06
CA LYS A 92 8.56 11.66 -8.15
C LYS A 92 8.63 10.28 -8.75
N TRP A 93 7.76 9.36 -8.35
CA TRP A 93 7.72 8.02 -8.95
C TRP A 93 7.35 8.07 -10.43
N LEU A 94 6.38 8.89 -10.81
CA LEU A 94 6.04 9.10 -12.23
C LEU A 94 7.24 9.65 -13.01
N GLY A 95 7.97 10.62 -12.45
CA GLY A 95 9.17 11.16 -13.07
C GLY A 95 10.33 10.15 -13.21
N VAL A 96 10.39 9.13 -12.34
CA VAL A 96 11.31 7.98 -12.53
C VAL A 96 10.83 7.13 -13.70
N LEU A 97 9.53 6.80 -13.76
CA LEU A 97 8.96 5.96 -14.82
C LEU A 97 8.97 6.61 -16.20
N GLU A 98 8.91 7.93 -16.29
CA GLU A 98 9.10 8.65 -17.55
C GLU A 98 10.49 8.40 -18.15
N LYS A 99 11.50 8.15 -17.31
CA LYS A 99 12.88 7.87 -17.73
C LYS A 99 13.16 6.39 -17.90
N ASP A 100 12.68 5.56 -16.98
CA ASP A 100 12.77 4.09 -17.01
C ASP A 100 11.39 3.47 -16.71
N PRO A 101 10.59 3.15 -17.74
CA PRO A 101 9.26 2.55 -17.58
C PRO A 101 9.23 1.17 -16.91
N GLU A 102 10.38 0.49 -16.83
CA GLU A 102 10.56 -0.81 -16.15
C GLU A 102 11.36 -0.67 -14.85
N ASN A 103 11.42 0.53 -14.25
CA ASN A 103 11.96 0.71 -12.91
C ASN A 103 10.99 0.12 -11.88
N TRP A 104 11.29 -1.10 -11.43
CA TRP A 104 10.40 -1.87 -10.57
C TRP A 104 10.16 -1.20 -9.20
N ARG A 105 11.15 -0.47 -8.65
CA ARG A 105 11.00 0.28 -7.40
C ARG A 105 10.02 1.45 -7.53
N ALA A 106 10.04 2.16 -8.67
CA ALA A 106 9.07 3.21 -8.91
C ALA A 106 7.66 2.67 -9.16
N LEU A 107 7.54 1.51 -9.82
CA LEU A 107 6.27 0.79 -9.97
C LEU A 107 5.73 0.35 -8.60
N GLU A 108 6.57 -0.25 -7.76
CA GLU A 108 6.25 -0.61 -6.37
C GLU A 108 5.81 0.61 -5.55
N GLY A 109 6.57 1.72 -5.64
CA GLY A 109 6.24 2.97 -4.97
C GLY A 109 4.85 3.51 -5.35
N LEU A 110 4.48 3.45 -6.64
CA LEU A 110 3.13 3.81 -7.09
C LEU A 110 2.06 2.82 -6.64
N GLY A 111 2.34 1.51 -6.68
CA GLY A 111 1.45 0.48 -6.14
C GLY A 111 1.10 0.79 -4.68
N HIS A 112 2.11 1.06 -3.87
CA HIS A 112 1.93 1.50 -2.49
C HIS A 112 1.12 2.78 -2.35
N ALA A 113 1.41 3.81 -3.14
CA ALA A 113 0.68 5.08 -3.06
C ALA A 113 -0.82 4.88 -3.33
N TRP A 114 -1.16 4.05 -4.32
CA TRP A 114 -2.55 3.71 -4.62
C TRP A 114 -3.19 2.84 -3.54
N LEU A 115 -2.46 1.87 -2.99
CA LEU A 115 -2.91 1.07 -1.85
C LEU A 115 -3.20 1.94 -0.63
N PHE A 116 -2.33 2.91 -0.31
CA PHE A 116 -2.55 3.83 0.79
C PHE A 116 -3.76 4.74 0.57
N LYS A 117 -3.95 5.25 -0.66
CA LYS A 117 -5.15 6.03 -1.01
C LYS A 117 -6.45 5.25 -0.79
N SER A 118 -6.43 3.93 -0.94
CA SER A 118 -7.61 3.09 -0.70
C SER A 118 -7.98 2.96 0.78
N GLN A 119 -7.03 3.18 1.70
CA GLN A 119 -7.22 2.90 3.14
C GLN A 119 -8.37 3.69 3.75
N VAL A 120 -8.55 4.96 3.39
CA VAL A 120 -9.69 5.77 3.87
C VAL A 120 -11.03 5.11 3.53
N SER A 121 -11.17 4.57 2.33
CA SER A 121 -12.41 3.91 1.89
C SER A 121 -12.57 2.55 2.57
N LEU A 122 -11.48 1.79 2.70
CA LEU A 122 -11.48 0.50 3.40
C LEU A 122 -11.82 0.65 4.89
N ALA A 123 -11.26 1.65 5.57
CA ALA A 123 -11.56 1.95 6.97
C ALA A 123 -13.04 2.31 7.18
N LYS A 124 -13.64 3.08 6.25
CA LYS A 124 -15.08 3.37 6.27
C LYS A 124 -15.93 2.13 6.04
N ILE A 125 -15.53 1.25 5.12
CA ILE A 125 -16.21 -0.03 4.86
C ILE A 125 -16.16 -0.89 6.13
N HIS A 126 -14.98 -1.11 6.70
CA HIS A 126 -14.81 -1.88 7.93
C HIS A 126 -15.63 -1.28 9.09
N SER A 127 -15.61 0.04 9.29
CA SER A 127 -16.40 0.70 10.34
C SER A 127 -17.92 0.47 10.19
N LYS A 128 -18.42 0.35 8.96
CA LYS A 128 -19.84 0.07 8.67
C LYS A 128 -20.17 -1.40 8.88
N GLU A 129 -19.26 -2.30 8.53
CA GLU A 129 -19.41 -3.75 8.71
C GLU A 129 -19.28 -4.17 10.19
N GLU A 130 -18.41 -3.50 10.95
CA GLU A 130 -18.20 -3.74 12.39
C GLU A 130 -19.27 -3.11 13.28
N SER A 131 -20.01 -2.11 12.78
CA SER A 131 -21.08 -1.47 13.54
C SER A 131 -22.20 -2.48 13.84
N PRO A 132 -22.39 -2.91 15.11
CA PRO A 132 -23.50 -3.77 15.45
C PRO A 132 -24.76 -2.92 15.36
N VAL A 133 -25.60 -3.16 14.35
CA VAL A 133 -26.93 -2.55 14.26
C VAL A 133 -27.72 -2.97 15.50
N SER A 134 -27.73 -2.09 16.51
CA SER A 134 -28.67 -2.15 17.62
C SER A 134 -29.98 -1.51 17.16
N THR A 135 -30.99 -2.38 17.03
CA THR A 135 -32.39 -2.14 17.38
C THR A 135 -33.22 -1.20 16.48
N MET A 136 -33.88 -1.80 15.48
CA MET A 136 -35.32 -1.58 15.27
C MET A 136 -36.00 -2.94 15.08
N ASP A 137 -37.12 -3.11 15.78
CA ASP A 137 -37.97 -4.30 15.93
C ASP A 137 -38.26 -5.10 14.65
N TRP A 138 -38.31 -6.44 14.79
CA TRP A 138 -39.39 -7.39 14.38
C TRP A 138 -38.85 -8.84 14.22
N PRO A 139 -39.68 -9.88 14.41
CA PRO A 139 -39.35 -11.02 15.25
C PRO A 139 -38.61 -12.13 14.51
N ARG A 140 -37.71 -12.78 15.23
CA ARG A 140 -37.02 -14.01 14.84
C ARG A 140 -38.03 -15.17 14.66
N PRO A 141 -37.98 -15.92 13.55
CA PRO A 141 -38.24 -17.34 13.58
C PRO A 141 -36.92 -18.11 13.39
N ALA A 142 -36.73 -19.12 14.22
CA ALA A 142 -35.69 -20.12 14.03
C ALA A 142 -36.04 -20.97 12.81
N SER A 143 -35.12 -21.08 11.83
CA SER A 143 -34.89 -22.21 10.91
C SER A 143 -34.36 -21.72 9.57
N GLY A 144 -33.23 -22.30 9.13
CA GLY A 144 -32.84 -22.60 7.75
C GLY A 144 -33.22 -21.66 6.59
N GLU A 145 -32.19 -21.28 5.84
CA GLU A 145 -32.21 -20.95 4.41
C GLU A 145 -32.50 -19.48 4.02
N HIS A 146 -31.59 -18.99 3.15
CA HIS A 146 -31.62 -17.74 2.38
C HIS A 146 -31.37 -16.41 3.12
N HIS A 147 -30.10 -16.14 3.39
CA HIS A 147 -29.61 -14.76 3.33
C HIS A 147 -29.66 -14.29 1.86
N SER A 148 -30.37 -13.20 1.62
CA SER A 148 -30.62 -12.55 0.33
C SER A 148 -29.30 -12.08 -0.31
N SER A 149 -28.83 -12.77 -1.34
CA SER A 149 -27.69 -12.33 -2.17
C SER A 149 -27.91 -10.95 -2.81
N MET A 150 -29.17 -10.50 -2.93
CA MET A 150 -29.54 -9.19 -3.46
C MET A 150 -29.22 -8.01 -2.51
N ASP A 151 -29.32 -8.19 -1.19
CA ASP A 151 -28.96 -7.12 -0.24
C ASP A 151 -27.43 -6.99 -0.17
N ASP A 152 -26.70 -8.10 -0.27
CA ASP A 152 -25.23 -8.14 -0.21
C ASP A 152 -24.58 -7.52 -1.47
N GLU A 153 -25.13 -7.74 -2.67
CA GLU A 153 -24.67 -7.06 -3.89
C GLU A 153 -25.00 -5.56 -3.89
N SER A 154 -26.11 -5.14 -3.25
CA SER A 154 -26.47 -3.73 -3.15
C SER A 154 -25.48 -2.91 -2.31
N VAL A 155 -24.89 -3.53 -1.28
CA VAL A 155 -23.83 -2.93 -0.45
C VAL A 155 -22.58 -2.65 -1.28
N LEU A 156 -22.24 -3.56 -2.20
CA LEU A 156 -21.10 -3.40 -3.11
C LEU A 156 -21.27 -2.24 -4.11
N HIS A 157 -22.48 -1.70 -4.28
CA HIS A 157 -22.73 -0.48 -5.07
C HIS A 157 -22.55 0.82 -4.27
N GLY A 158 -22.25 0.72 -2.97
CA GLY A 158 -21.98 1.87 -2.11
C GLY A 158 -20.78 2.69 -2.57
N ALA A 159 -20.82 4.00 -2.31
CA ALA A 159 -19.78 4.94 -2.73
C ALA A 159 -18.38 4.52 -2.27
N ASP A 160 -18.24 4.04 -1.03
CA ASP A 160 -16.94 3.62 -0.49
C ASP A 160 -16.38 2.38 -1.19
N TYR A 161 -17.21 1.40 -1.59
CA TYR A 161 -16.75 0.24 -2.37
C TYR A 161 -16.34 0.65 -3.79
N VAL A 162 -17.06 1.60 -4.40
CA VAL A 162 -16.68 2.16 -5.71
C VAL A 162 -15.34 2.87 -5.62
N GLU A 163 -15.13 3.70 -4.59
CA GLU A 163 -13.88 4.43 -4.37
C GLU A 163 -12.71 3.48 -4.04
N ALA A 164 -12.94 2.49 -3.16
CA ALA A 164 -11.96 1.46 -2.84
C ALA A 164 -11.52 0.68 -4.09
N ARG A 165 -12.47 0.21 -4.93
CA ARG A 165 -12.11 -0.45 -6.20
C ARG A 165 -11.37 0.48 -7.15
N GLY A 166 -11.79 1.74 -7.26
CA GLY A 166 -11.17 2.73 -8.14
C GLY A 166 -9.71 3.03 -7.79
N THR A 167 -9.33 2.86 -6.51
CA THR A 167 -7.96 3.06 -6.02
C THR A 167 -7.16 1.76 -5.91
N LEU A 168 -7.79 0.62 -5.62
CA LEU A 168 -7.14 -0.69 -5.55
C LEU A 168 -6.81 -1.27 -6.92
N GLN A 169 -7.61 -0.98 -7.96
CA GLN A 169 -7.33 -1.43 -9.32
C GLN A 169 -5.97 -0.93 -9.85
N PRO A 170 -5.63 0.38 -9.78
CA PRO A 170 -4.30 0.82 -10.19
C PRO A 170 -3.21 0.26 -9.27
N SER A 171 -3.48 0.09 -7.97
CA SER A 171 -2.53 -0.55 -7.05
C SER A 171 -2.09 -1.93 -7.52
N THR A 172 -3.04 -2.81 -7.83
CA THR A 172 -2.75 -4.18 -8.31
C THR A 172 -2.03 -4.15 -9.65
N GLU A 173 -2.41 -3.26 -10.57
CA GLU A 173 -1.73 -3.11 -11.86
C GLU A 173 -0.26 -2.70 -11.72
N TYR A 174 0.04 -1.70 -10.89
CA TYR A 174 1.40 -1.25 -10.64
C TYR A 174 2.25 -2.33 -9.96
N PHE A 175 1.71 -3.03 -8.96
CA PHE A 175 2.42 -4.14 -8.32
C PHE A 175 2.68 -5.30 -9.29
N SER A 176 1.69 -5.70 -10.11
CA SER A 176 1.91 -6.75 -11.12
C SER A 176 2.99 -6.35 -12.13
N ARG A 177 3.05 -5.07 -12.53
CA ARG A 177 4.13 -4.57 -13.39
C ARG A 177 5.47 -4.56 -12.66
N ALA A 178 5.51 -4.18 -11.38
CA ALA A 178 6.71 -4.20 -10.56
C ALA A 178 7.28 -5.61 -10.44
N VAL A 179 6.43 -6.61 -10.14
CA VAL A 179 6.82 -8.03 -10.08
C VAL A 179 7.44 -8.49 -11.40
N ARG A 180 6.77 -8.24 -12.53
CA ARG A 180 7.31 -8.61 -13.86
C ARG A 180 8.64 -7.94 -14.16
N ALA A 181 8.79 -6.66 -13.80
CA ALA A 181 10.02 -5.92 -14.04
C ALA A 181 11.17 -6.39 -13.14
N ALA A 182 10.89 -6.69 -11.86
CA ALA A 182 11.84 -7.23 -10.91
C ALA A 182 12.28 -8.66 -11.29
N GLU A 183 11.34 -9.49 -11.73
CA GLU A 183 11.61 -10.86 -12.21
C GLU A 183 12.55 -10.85 -13.43
N LYS A 184 12.30 -10.00 -14.43
CA LYS A 184 13.19 -9.83 -15.59
C LYS A 184 14.61 -9.42 -15.20
N LYS A 185 14.76 -8.64 -14.14
CA LYS A 185 16.04 -8.16 -13.61
C LYS A 185 16.66 -9.13 -12.59
N ASN A 186 15.99 -10.23 -12.26
CA ASN A 186 16.37 -11.18 -11.21
C ASN A 186 16.55 -10.50 -9.83
N GLU A 187 15.74 -9.49 -9.56
CA GLU A 187 15.70 -8.70 -8.31
C GLU A 187 14.36 -8.88 -7.58
N LEU A 188 13.63 -9.98 -7.85
CA LEU A 188 12.36 -10.26 -7.20
C LEU A 188 12.56 -10.51 -5.70
N THR A 189 11.79 -9.80 -4.87
CA THR A 189 11.84 -9.92 -3.41
C THR A 189 10.54 -10.50 -2.85
N GLY A 190 10.62 -11.12 -1.68
CA GLY A 190 9.45 -11.67 -1.00
C GLY A 190 8.52 -10.58 -0.50
N GLU A 191 9.09 -9.44 -0.08
CA GLU A 191 8.35 -8.24 0.33
C GLU A 191 7.46 -7.72 -0.81
N LEU A 192 8.01 -7.56 -2.02
CA LEU A 192 7.25 -7.09 -3.18
C LEU A 192 6.08 -8.02 -3.53
N LEU A 193 6.31 -9.33 -3.45
CA LEU A 193 5.26 -10.33 -3.72
C LEU A 193 4.18 -10.32 -2.64
N ALA A 194 4.56 -10.18 -1.37
CA ALA A 194 3.60 -10.07 -0.27
C ALA A 194 2.73 -8.82 -0.40
N LEU A 195 3.31 -7.68 -0.76
CA LEU A 195 2.60 -6.43 -1.02
C LEU A 195 1.65 -6.54 -2.21
N ALA A 196 2.10 -7.17 -3.29
CA ALA A 196 1.24 -7.46 -4.43
C ALA A 196 0.05 -8.33 -4.00
N ALA A 197 0.30 -9.39 -3.22
CA ALA A 197 -0.75 -10.25 -2.69
C ALA A 197 -1.77 -9.48 -1.83
N GLU A 198 -1.31 -8.66 -0.89
CA GLU A 198 -2.17 -7.83 -0.03
C GLU A 198 -3.06 -6.89 -0.83
N SER A 199 -2.51 -6.26 -1.88
CA SER A 199 -3.30 -5.41 -2.78
C SER A 199 -4.38 -6.21 -3.52
N PHE A 200 -4.09 -7.43 -3.96
CA PHE A 200 -5.06 -8.30 -4.62
C PHE A 200 -6.11 -8.84 -3.65
N MET A 201 -5.73 -9.18 -2.41
CA MET A 201 -6.67 -9.56 -1.35
C MET A 201 -7.64 -8.42 -1.04
N SER A 202 -7.11 -7.21 -0.86
CA SER A 202 -7.91 -6.01 -0.61
C SER A 202 -8.90 -5.74 -1.75
N LEU A 203 -8.44 -5.86 -3.00
CA LEU A 203 -9.32 -5.71 -4.17
C LEU A 203 -10.38 -6.80 -4.23
N GLY A 204 -10.03 -8.04 -3.89
CA GLY A 204 -10.97 -9.16 -3.79
C GLY A 204 -12.10 -8.88 -2.81
N ASN A 205 -11.77 -8.39 -1.61
CA ASN A 205 -12.73 -8.09 -0.54
C ASN A 205 -13.82 -7.10 -1.00
N VAL A 206 -13.46 -6.09 -1.79
CA VAL A 206 -14.40 -5.07 -2.29
C VAL A 206 -14.98 -5.37 -3.67
N SER A 207 -14.61 -6.50 -4.27
CA SER A 207 -15.05 -6.91 -5.62
C SER A 207 -16.33 -7.75 -5.60
N TYR A 208 -17.03 -7.73 -6.73
CA TYR A 208 -18.19 -8.56 -6.98
C TYR A 208 -17.83 -10.05 -7.04
N PRO A 209 -18.77 -10.97 -6.72
CA PRO A 209 -18.51 -12.41 -6.71
C PRO A 209 -17.86 -12.94 -7.99
N GLY A 210 -18.24 -12.40 -9.16
CA GLY A 210 -17.73 -12.84 -10.46
C GLY A 210 -16.24 -12.56 -10.70
N THR A 211 -15.66 -11.52 -10.09
CA THR A 211 -14.24 -11.15 -10.27
C THR A 211 -13.40 -11.39 -9.03
N ARG A 212 -14.02 -11.43 -7.84
CA ARG A 212 -13.35 -11.64 -6.54
C ARG A 212 -12.44 -12.87 -6.52
N ILE A 213 -12.90 -13.99 -7.06
CA ILE A 213 -12.14 -15.26 -7.07
C ILE A 213 -10.81 -15.08 -7.82
N GLN A 214 -10.81 -14.39 -8.97
CA GLN A 214 -9.60 -14.16 -9.75
C GLN A 214 -8.56 -13.35 -8.96
N HIS A 215 -9.01 -12.34 -8.20
CA HIS A 215 -8.13 -11.55 -7.36
C HIS A 215 -7.50 -12.37 -6.23
N PHE A 216 -8.30 -13.21 -5.54
CA PHE A 216 -7.76 -14.08 -4.49
C PHE A 216 -6.82 -15.17 -5.04
N THR A 217 -7.12 -15.72 -6.21
CA THR A 217 -6.19 -16.65 -6.88
C THR A 217 -4.85 -16.00 -7.14
N GLN A 218 -4.85 -14.79 -7.70
CA GLN A 218 -3.60 -14.06 -7.96
C GLN A 218 -2.83 -13.74 -6.66
N ALA A 219 -3.54 -13.41 -5.57
CA ALA A 219 -2.92 -13.21 -4.27
C ALA A 219 -2.24 -14.48 -3.75
N ILE A 220 -2.92 -15.63 -3.79
CA ILE A 220 -2.35 -16.92 -3.36
C ILE A 220 -1.12 -17.29 -4.20
N GLU A 221 -1.15 -17.06 -5.50
CA GLU A 221 0.02 -17.27 -6.37
C GLU A 221 1.22 -16.44 -5.89
N TYR A 222 1.03 -15.15 -5.63
CA TYR A 222 2.12 -14.31 -5.12
C TYR A 222 2.60 -14.73 -3.73
N LEU A 223 1.71 -15.14 -2.82
CA LEU A 223 2.11 -15.65 -1.51
C LEU A 223 2.95 -16.93 -1.61
N ARG A 224 2.58 -17.87 -2.50
CA ARG A 224 3.39 -19.08 -2.77
C ARG A 224 4.75 -18.73 -3.36
N MET A 225 4.79 -17.78 -4.30
CA MET A 225 6.04 -17.29 -4.87
C MET A 225 6.92 -16.64 -3.79
N ALA A 226 6.33 -15.88 -2.87
CA ALA A 226 7.05 -15.22 -1.78
C ALA A 226 7.63 -16.25 -0.81
N GLU A 227 6.85 -17.26 -0.41
CA GLU A 227 7.32 -18.36 0.46
C GLU A 227 8.46 -19.18 -0.17
N ALA A 228 8.51 -19.25 -1.50
CA ALA A 228 9.57 -19.93 -2.23
C ALA A 228 10.89 -19.14 -2.29
N ILE A 229 10.92 -17.85 -1.90
CA ILE A 229 12.14 -17.03 -1.89
C ILE A 229 13.02 -17.42 -0.68
N PRO A 230 14.28 -17.86 -0.90
CA PRO A 230 15.15 -18.25 0.19
C PRO A 230 15.41 -17.13 1.20
N GLY A 231 15.19 -17.42 2.48
CA GLY A 231 15.44 -16.48 3.57
C GLY A 231 14.35 -15.45 3.81
N TYR A 232 13.29 -15.44 2.99
CA TYR A 232 12.09 -14.64 3.25
C TYR A 232 11.07 -15.47 4.04
N SER A 233 10.40 -14.81 4.98
CA SER A 233 9.29 -15.40 5.74
C SER A 233 8.08 -14.49 5.63
N LEU A 234 6.93 -15.04 5.24
CA LEU A 234 5.69 -14.30 5.19
C LEU A 234 5.32 -13.73 6.57
N PRO A 235 4.76 -12.50 6.63
CA PRO A 235 4.06 -12.00 7.80
C PRO A 235 3.03 -13.01 8.31
N THR A 236 2.83 -13.07 9.63
CA THR A 236 2.01 -14.11 10.28
C THR A 236 0.60 -14.19 9.70
N HIS A 237 -0.06 -13.06 9.44
CA HIS A 237 -1.41 -13.02 8.86
C HIS A 237 -1.45 -13.59 7.44
N LEU A 238 -0.43 -13.29 6.61
CA LEU A 238 -0.34 -13.82 5.25
C LEU A 238 0.00 -15.30 5.21
N SER A 239 0.85 -15.76 6.14
CA SER A 239 1.15 -17.19 6.29
C SER A 239 -0.10 -17.97 6.70
N GLN A 240 -0.89 -17.45 7.66
CA GLN A 240 -2.17 -18.05 8.05
C GLN A 240 -3.15 -18.09 6.89
N TYR A 241 -3.29 -16.98 6.15
CA TYR A 241 -4.15 -16.92 4.98
C TYR A 241 -3.75 -17.94 3.91
N LEU A 242 -2.45 -18.06 3.61
CA LEU A 242 -1.94 -19.05 2.65
C LEU A 242 -2.21 -20.49 3.11
N GLN A 243 -2.07 -20.79 4.41
CA GLN A 243 -2.35 -22.12 4.95
C GLN A 243 -3.83 -22.49 4.86
N GLU A 244 -4.72 -21.53 5.11
CA GLU A 244 -6.18 -21.74 5.09
C GLU A 244 -6.73 -21.85 3.67
N TYR A 245 -6.38 -20.90 2.79
CA TYR A 245 -6.99 -20.77 1.46
C TYR A 245 -6.13 -21.36 0.34
N GLY A 246 -4.82 -21.49 0.55
CA GLY A 246 -3.89 -22.04 -0.43
C GLY A 246 -4.28 -23.44 -0.93
N PRO A 247 -4.75 -24.38 -0.10
CA PRO A 247 -5.19 -25.69 -0.59
C PRO A 247 -6.49 -25.66 -1.41
N LEU A 248 -7.31 -24.62 -1.26
CA LEU A 248 -8.63 -24.49 -1.90
C LEU A 248 -8.54 -23.93 -3.32
N ILE A 249 -7.45 -23.23 -3.63
CA ILE A 249 -7.19 -22.61 -4.91
C ILE A 249 -6.01 -23.34 -5.56
N PRO A 250 -6.21 -24.11 -6.64
CA PRO A 250 -5.14 -24.86 -7.29
C PRO A 250 -4.04 -23.94 -7.83
#